data_AF-A0A3M7QPA5-F1
#
_entry.id   AF-A0A3M7QPA5-F1
#
_cell.length_a   1.000
_cell.length_b   1.000
_cell.length_c   1.000
_cell.angle_alpha   90.00
_cell.angle_beta   90.00
_cell.angle_gamma   90.00
#
_symmetry.space_group_name_H-M   'P 1'
#
loop_
_entity.id
_entity.type
_entity.pdbx_description
1 polymer ?
#
loop_
_entity_poly.entity_id
_entity_poly.type
_entity_poly.pdbx_seq_one_letter_code
_entity_poly.pdbx_strand_id
1 'polypeptide(L)'
;MLLQLCESEEIFDAALQLFITKWRAHKSKLIDNFIDYFCREWTTRLKGWFEGYADGVPSKKNALESWNLIIKLESTMTQRHNIGAFLTIVENDIIGRWSRDRHPDNVNREIFYTDFKCDLQLYPAAFQWTSYIKKRKHLSLINIFVSRNCYFVTTKKINNFKKISGQLGRLDSKPVRSDGFAV
;
A
#
# COMPACT_ATOMS: atom_id res chain seq x y z
N MET A 1 -5.63 -23.15 21.07
CA MET A 1 -6.84 -22.64 20.43
C MET A 1 -6.58 -21.24 19.92
N LEU A 2 -6.79 -20.99 18.63
CA LEU A 2 -6.56 -19.68 18.01
C LEU A 2 -7.87 -18.89 18.05
N LEU A 3 -7.87 -17.76 18.76
CA LEU A 3 -9.06 -16.92 18.96
C LEU A 3 -9.68 -16.42 17.64
N GLN A 4 -8.84 -16.20 16.62
CA GLN A 4 -9.26 -15.72 15.31
C GLN A 4 -10.04 -16.78 14.52
N LEU A 5 -9.80 -18.07 14.73
CA LEU A 5 -10.43 -19.15 13.96
C LEU A 5 -11.79 -19.60 14.51
N CYS A 6 -12.39 -18.82 15.42
CA CYS A 6 -13.71 -19.16 15.93
C CYS A 6 -14.75 -19.01 14.82
N GLU A 7 -15.65 -19.98 14.73
CA GLU A 7 -16.70 -20.05 13.70
C GLU A 7 -17.99 -19.33 14.12
N SER A 8 -18.18 -19.06 15.42
CA SER A 8 -19.34 -18.35 15.95
C SER A 8 -18.97 -17.36 17.07
N GLU A 9 -19.83 -16.38 17.32
CA GLU A 9 -19.62 -15.37 18.39
C GLU A 9 -19.63 -16.05 19.77
N GLU A 10 -20.46 -17.07 19.99
CA GLU A 10 -20.53 -17.77 21.27
C GLU A 10 -19.23 -18.53 21.58
N ILE A 11 -18.67 -19.20 20.57
CA ILE A 11 -17.39 -19.90 20.70
C ILE A 11 -16.27 -18.88 20.91
N PHE A 12 -16.31 -17.74 20.20
CA PHE A 12 -15.35 -16.66 20.36
C PHE A 12 -15.38 -16.07 21.77
N ASP A 13 -16.55 -15.77 22.31
CA ASP A 13 -16.70 -15.19 23.65
C ASP A 13 -16.20 -16.15 24.73
N ALA A 14 -16.56 -17.44 24.63
CA ALA A 14 -16.05 -18.47 25.54
C ALA A 14 -14.52 -18.60 25.45
N ALA A 15 -13.99 -18.62 24.22
CA ALA A 15 -12.56 -18.66 23.94
C ALA A 15 -11.81 -17.44 24.51
N LEU A 16 -12.40 -16.26 24.35
CA LEU A 16 -11.86 -14.99 24.80
C LEU A 16 -11.76 -14.97 26.32
N GLN A 17 -12.79 -15.43 27.04
CA GLN A 17 -12.75 -15.52 28.50
C GLN A 17 -11.64 -16.43 28.99
N LEU A 18 -11.45 -17.60 28.36
CA LEU A 18 -10.35 -18.52 28.67
C LEU A 18 -8.99 -17.90 28.36
N PHE A 19 -8.87 -17.18 27.23
CA PHE A 19 -7.66 -16.46 26.85
C PHE A 19 -7.29 -15.39 27.89
N ILE A 20 -8.25 -14.53 28.27
CA ILE A 20 -8.05 -13.47 29.27
C ILE A 20 -7.63 -14.09 30.61
N THR A 21 -8.36 -15.11 31.07
CA THR A 21 -8.07 -15.78 32.34
C THR A 21 -6.66 -16.36 32.36
N LYS A 22 -6.28 -17.07 31.30
CA LYS A 22 -4.94 -17.66 31.16
C LYS A 22 -3.83 -16.61 31.21
N TRP A 23 -3.98 -15.52 30.46
CA TRP A 23 -2.91 -14.54 30.33
C TRP A 23 -2.81 -13.57 31.51
N ARG A 24 -3.94 -13.20 32.12
CA ARG A 24 -3.94 -12.43 33.38
C ARG A 24 -3.36 -13.22 34.56
N ALA A 25 -3.43 -14.56 34.52
CA ALA A 25 -2.79 -15.39 35.55
C ALA A 25 -1.26 -15.21 35.63
N HIS A 26 -0.61 -14.73 34.57
CA HIS A 26 0.81 -14.40 34.58
C HIS A 26 1.16 -13.12 35.36
N LYS A 27 0.17 -12.34 35.80
CA LYS A 27 0.33 -11.13 36.64
C LYS A 27 1.38 -10.14 36.10
N SER A 28 1.41 -9.96 34.78
CA SER A 28 2.31 -9.02 34.12
C SER A 28 1.54 -7.78 33.68
N LYS A 29 1.96 -6.62 34.16
CA LYS A 29 1.35 -5.33 33.80
C LYS A 29 1.35 -5.08 32.28
N LEU A 30 2.37 -5.54 31.57
CA LEU A 30 2.42 -5.42 30.11
C LEU A 30 1.34 -6.28 29.43
N ILE A 31 1.10 -7.48 29.96
CA ILE A 31 0.07 -8.39 29.45
C ILE A 31 -1.31 -7.81 29.78
N ASP A 32 -1.51 -7.30 30.99
CA ASP A 32 -2.79 -6.69 31.39
C ASP A 32 -3.12 -5.47 30.51
N ASN A 33 -2.14 -4.58 30.29
CA ASN A 33 -2.30 -3.43 29.39
C ASN A 33 -2.67 -3.86 27.96
N PHE A 34 -2.03 -4.92 27.45
CA PHE A 34 -2.34 -5.45 26.13
C PHE A 34 -3.76 -6.02 26.07
N ILE A 35 -4.17 -6.80 27.06
CA ILE A 35 -5.51 -7.39 27.13
C ILE A 35 -6.58 -6.30 27.18
N ASP A 36 -6.38 -5.28 28.01
CA ASP A 36 -7.33 -4.17 28.17
C ASP A 36 -7.47 -3.38 26.85
N TYR A 37 -6.36 -3.09 26.18
CA TYR A 37 -6.37 -2.52 24.84
C TYR A 37 -7.11 -3.42 23.85
N PHE A 38 -6.75 -4.71 23.80
CA PHE A 38 -7.30 -5.66 22.86
C PHE A 38 -8.82 -5.77 22.98
N CYS A 39 -9.34 -5.94 24.20
CA CYS A 39 -10.78 -6.00 24.44
C CYS A 39 -11.48 -4.69 24.05
N ARG A 40 -10.94 -3.53 24.46
CA ARG A 40 -11.54 -2.23 24.13
C ARG A 40 -11.68 -2.05 22.61
N GLU A 41 -10.64 -2.37 21.86
CA GLU A 41 -10.59 -2.11 20.43
C GLU A 41 -11.30 -3.18 19.60
N TRP A 42 -11.03 -4.46 19.88
CA TRP A 42 -11.36 -5.58 18.98
C TRP A 42 -12.51 -6.46 19.46
N THR A 43 -13.05 -6.20 20.66
CA THR A 43 -14.24 -6.90 21.16
C THR A 43 -15.39 -5.93 21.43
N THR A 44 -15.09 -4.69 21.85
CA THR A 44 -16.13 -3.67 22.08
C THR A 44 -16.33 -2.76 20.87
N ARG A 45 -15.26 -2.13 20.34
CA ARG A 45 -15.40 -1.13 19.26
C ARG A 45 -15.53 -1.74 17.87
N LEU A 46 -14.74 -2.77 17.58
CA LEU A 46 -14.70 -3.45 16.28
C LEU A 46 -14.99 -4.93 16.48
N LYS A 47 -16.27 -5.30 16.57
CA LYS A 47 -16.69 -6.69 16.54
C LYS A 47 -16.44 -7.24 15.13
N GLY A 48 -15.44 -8.11 15.00
CA GLY A 48 -15.07 -8.72 13.72
C GLY A 48 -13.68 -9.33 13.67
N TRP A 49 -13.13 -9.69 14.84
CA TRP A 49 -11.79 -10.25 14.93
C TRP A 49 -11.72 -11.76 14.61
N PHE A 50 -12.86 -12.46 14.60
CA PHE A 50 -12.92 -13.89 14.31
C PHE A 50 -13.51 -14.17 12.92
N GLU A 51 -13.11 -15.30 12.33
CA GLU A 51 -13.46 -15.67 10.96
C GLU A 51 -14.97 -15.81 10.73
N GLY A 52 -15.68 -16.42 11.69
CA GLY A 52 -17.13 -16.58 11.63
C GLY A 52 -17.93 -15.27 11.61
N TYR A 53 -17.32 -14.11 11.86
CA TYR A 53 -18.00 -12.82 11.74
C TYR A 53 -18.24 -12.44 10.27
N ALA A 54 -17.36 -12.85 9.37
CA ALA A 54 -17.42 -12.51 7.95
C ALA A 54 -17.08 -13.75 7.10
N ASP A 55 -17.99 -14.72 7.10
CA ASP A 55 -17.85 -15.96 6.35
C ASP A 55 -17.55 -15.70 4.87
N GLY A 56 -16.55 -16.40 4.36
CA GLY A 56 -16.08 -16.28 2.98
C GLY A 56 -15.09 -15.12 2.74
N VAL A 57 -14.81 -14.28 3.72
CA VAL A 57 -13.75 -13.26 3.65
C VAL A 57 -12.45 -13.86 4.20
N PRO A 58 -11.34 -13.89 3.43
CA PRO A 58 -10.09 -14.43 3.92
C PRO A 58 -9.53 -13.57 5.06
N SER A 59 -9.43 -14.13 6.27
CA SER A 59 -8.83 -13.45 7.43
C SER A 59 -7.31 -13.41 7.39
N LYS A 60 -6.71 -14.24 6.54
CA LYS A 60 -5.26 -14.38 6.41
C LYS A 60 -4.68 -13.12 5.77
N LYS A 61 -4.14 -12.25 6.63
CA LYS A 61 -3.18 -11.21 6.28
C LYS A 61 -1.89 -11.76 5.66
N ASN A 62 -1.75 -13.08 5.53
CA ASN A 62 -0.62 -13.76 4.89
C ASN A 62 -0.19 -13.10 3.59
N ALA A 63 -1.12 -12.62 2.74
CA ALA A 63 -0.74 -11.92 1.52
C ALA A 63 -0.05 -10.58 1.81
N LEU A 64 -0.60 -9.77 2.70
CA LEU A 64 -0.02 -8.46 3.05
C LEU A 64 1.28 -8.61 3.86
N GLU A 65 1.34 -9.61 4.75
CA GLU A 65 2.53 -9.95 5.51
C GLU A 65 3.64 -10.55 4.63
N SER A 66 3.29 -11.42 3.67
CA SER A 66 4.26 -11.95 2.70
C SER A 66 4.77 -10.85 1.78
N TRP A 67 3.91 -9.94 1.32
CA TRP A 67 4.33 -8.77 0.54
C TRP A 67 5.24 -7.84 1.32
N ASN A 68 4.90 -7.55 2.57
CA ASN A 68 5.77 -6.76 3.45
C ASN A 68 7.13 -7.43 3.65
N LEU A 69 7.17 -8.76 3.74
CA LEU A 69 8.41 -9.52 3.85
C LEU A 69 9.25 -9.40 2.57
N ILE A 70 8.64 -9.59 1.40
CA ILE A 70 9.30 -9.46 0.09
C ILE A 70 9.87 -8.04 -0.07
N ILE A 71 9.10 -7.00 0.21
CA ILE A 71 9.59 -5.60 0.13
C ILE A 71 10.77 -5.37 1.10
N LYS A 72 10.74 -5.98 2.28
CA LYS A 72 11.82 -5.85 3.28
C LYS A 72 13.06 -6.62 2.88
N LEU A 73 12.92 -7.83 2.35
CA LEU A 73 14.03 -8.72 2.03
C LEU A 73 14.64 -8.44 0.67
N GLU A 74 13.82 -8.15 -0.34
CA GLU A 74 14.26 -8.07 -1.72
C GLU A 74 14.45 -6.64 -2.21
N SER A 75 13.67 -5.68 -1.68
CA SER A 75 13.67 -4.29 -2.19
C SER A 75 14.42 -3.32 -1.28
N THR A 76 14.04 -3.24 0.00
CA THR A 76 14.61 -2.25 0.94
C THR A 76 15.75 -2.81 1.78
N MET A 77 15.96 -4.13 1.78
CA MET A 77 16.96 -4.84 2.62
C MET A 77 16.86 -4.47 4.11
N THR A 78 15.66 -4.13 4.58
CA THR A 78 15.37 -3.63 5.94
C THR A 78 16.14 -2.35 6.32
N GLN A 79 16.71 -1.64 5.33
CA GLN A 79 17.42 -0.39 5.54
C GLN A 79 16.48 0.82 5.39
N ARG A 80 16.77 1.88 6.15
CA ARG A 80 16.10 3.19 5.95
C ARG A 80 16.78 3.90 4.78
N HIS A 81 16.01 4.17 3.74
CA HIS A 81 16.47 4.90 2.57
C HIS A 81 16.06 6.36 2.65
N ASN A 82 16.89 7.26 2.11
CA ASN A 82 16.43 8.62 1.83
C ASN A 82 15.34 8.56 0.75
N ILE A 83 14.52 9.62 0.64
CA ILE A 83 13.35 9.57 -0.23
C ILE A 83 13.71 9.38 -1.71
N GLY A 84 14.83 9.94 -2.17
CA GLY A 84 15.30 9.77 -3.55
C GLY A 84 15.65 8.31 -3.85
N ALA A 85 16.47 7.69 -3.00
CA ALA A 85 16.84 6.29 -3.11
C ALA A 85 15.62 5.37 -2.97
N PHE A 86 14.70 5.68 -2.05
CA PHE A 86 13.45 4.93 -1.91
C PHE A 86 12.61 4.97 -3.19
N LEU A 87 12.43 6.15 -3.79
CA LEU A 87 11.66 6.27 -5.04
C LEU A 87 12.32 5.50 -6.19
N THR A 88 13.65 5.51 -6.27
CA THR A 88 14.39 4.71 -7.26
C THR A 88 14.20 3.20 -7.05
N ILE A 89 14.21 2.72 -5.81
CA ILE A 89 13.95 1.32 -5.46
C ILE A 89 12.51 0.94 -5.82
N VAL A 90 11.54 1.81 -5.49
CA VAL A 90 10.13 1.59 -5.82
C VAL A 90 9.94 1.49 -7.33
N GLU A 91 10.53 2.40 -8.10
CA GLU A 91 10.40 2.43 -9.55
C GLU A 91 11.05 1.21 -10.21
N ASN A 92 12.26 0.83 -9.80
CA ASN A 92 13.03 -0.19 -10.51
C ASN A 92 12.79 -1.62 -10.00
N ASP A 93 12.77 -1.80 -8.67
CA ASP A 93 12.83 -3.11 -8.02
C ASP A 93 11.49 -3.59 -7.47
N ILE A 94 10.61 -2.67 -7.06
CA ILE A 94 9.26 -3.04 -6.62
C ILE A 94 8.32 -3.05 -7.83
N ILE A 95 7.93 -1.87 -8.29
CA ILE A 95 6.93 -1.72 -9.35
C ILE A 95 7.52 -2.15 -10.70
N GLY A 96 8.72 -1.67 -11.04
CA GLY A 96 9.33 -1.93 -12.33
C GLY A 96 9.66 -3.40 -12.54
N ARG A 97 10.19 -4.08 -11.53
CA ARG A 97 10.48 -5.52 -11.62
C ARG A 97 9.18 -6.30 -11.72
N TRP A 98 8.20 -6.09 -10.86
CA TRP A 98 6.94 -6.85 -10.91
C TRP A 98 6.10 -6.56 -12.16
N SER A 99 6.27 -5.38 -12.76
CA SER A 99 5.61 -5.05 -14.03
C SER A 99 6.28 -5.74 -15.23
N ARG A 100 7.60 -5.99 -15.17
CA ARG A 100 8.41 -6.55 -16.26
C ARG A 100 8.59 -8.06 -16.15
N ASP A 101 8.91 -8.55 -14.97
CA ASP A 101 9.16 -9.96 -14.66
C ASP A 101 7.82 -10.67 -14.50
N ARG A 102 7.28 -11.14 -15.62
CA ARG A 102 6.12 -12.03 -15.63
C ARG A 102 6.52 -13.41 -16.11
N HIS A 103 6.02 -14.42 -15.41
CA HIS A 103 6.26 -15.81 -15.75
C HIS A 103 5.77 -16.05 -17.19
N PRO A 104 6.63 -16.49 -18.12
CA PRO A 104 6.27 -16.63 -19.53
C PRO A 104 5.12 -17.63 -19.73
N ASP A 105 4.98 -18.61 -18.85
CA ASP A 105 3.99 -19.69 -18.93
C ASP A 105 2.64 -19.39 -18.23
N ASN A 106 2.44 -18.20 -17.67
CA ASN A 106 1.16 -17.88 -17.02
C ASN A 106 0.07 -17.59 -18.07
N VAL A 107 -0.95 -18.44 -18.09
CA VAL A 107 -2.09 -18.38 -19.03
C VAL A 107 -2.85 -17.05 -18.97
N ASN A 108 -2.86 -16.36 -17.83
CA ASN A 108 -3.55 -15.07 -17.63
C ASN A 108 -2.64 -13.85 -17.87
N ARG A 109 -1.54 -13.99 -18.62
CA ARG A 109 -0.64 -12.87 -18.90
C ARG A 109 -1.31 -11.86 -19.83
N GLU A 110 -1.69 -10.70 -19.30
CA GLU A 110 -2.05 -9.54 -20.14
C GLU A 110 -0.81 -8.98 -20.84
N ILE A 111 -0.68 -9.13 -22.15
CA ILE A 111 0.45 -8.59 -22.91
C ILE A 111 0.27 -7.08 -23.03
N PHE A 112 1.10 -6.29 -22.33
CA PHE A 112 1.14 -4.85 -22.54
C PHE A 112 1.91 -4.58 -23.83
N TYR A 113 1.29 -3.82 -24.74
CA TYR A 113 1.95 -3.35 -25.95
C TYR A 113 3.08 -2.39 -25.56
N THR A 114 4.32 -2.75 -25.88
CA THR A 114 5.49 -1.88 -25.66
C THR A 114 5.54 -0.71 -26.63
N ASP A 115 4.92 -0.88 -27.81
CA ASP A 115 4.77 0.14 -28.82
C ASP A 115 3.29 0.45 -29.04
N PHE A 116 2.94 1.73 -29.01
CA PHE A 116 1.58 2.17 -29.30
C PHE A 116 1.27 1.98 -30.78
N LYS A 117 0.51 0.93 -31.13
CA LYS A 117 -0.07 0.78 -32.46
C LYS A 117 -1.44 1.43 -32.49
N CYS A 118 -1.52 2.59 -33.15
CA CYS A 118 -2.78 3.26 -33.40
C CYS A 118 -3.52 2.56 -34.55
N ASP A 119 -4.57 1.80 -34.23
CA ASP A 119 -5.47 1.24 -35.23
C ASP A 119 -6.53 2.27 -35.64
N LEU A 120 -6.99 2.21 -36.90
CA LEU A 120 -8.05 3.05 -37.44
C LEU A 120 -9.35 2.89 -36.62
N GLN A 121 -9.57 1.71 -36.04
CA GLN A 121 -10.71 1.40 -35.14
C GLN A 121 -10.62 2.11 -33.78
N LEU A 122 -9.43 2.54 -33.36
CA LEU A 122 -9.22 3.22 -32.08
C LEU A 122 -9.80 4.65 -32.09
N TYR A 123 -9.81 5.31 -33.26
CA TYR A 123 -10.35 6.66 -33.42
C TYR A 123 -11.88 6.73 -33.19
N PRO A 124 -12.71 5.88 -33.83
CA PRO A 124 -14.14 5.78 -33.50
C PRO A 124 -14.40 5.45 -32.03
N ALA A 125 -13.64 4.51 -31.44
CA ALA A 125 -13.80 4.10 -30.05
C ALA A 125 -13.51 5.27 -29.08
N ALA A 126 -12.43 6.03 -29.30
CA ALA A 126 -12.10 7.22 -28.53
C ALA A 126 -13.17 8.33 -28.68
N PHE A 127 -13.71 8.51 -29.88
CA PHE A 127 -14.79 9.46 -30.13
C PHE A 127 -16.10 9.06 -29.42
N GLN A 128 -16.45 7.78 -29.43
CA GLN A 128 -17.61 7.26 -28.70
C GLN A 128 -17.43 7.41 -27.18
N TRP A 129 -16.24 7.12 -26.66
CA TRP A 129 -15.92 7.26 -25.24
C TRP A 129 -16.07 8.71 -24.75
N THR A 130 -15.54 9.67 -25.50
CA THR A 130 -15.69 11.11 -25.18
C THR A 130 -17.13 11.59 -25.30
N SER A 131 -17.92 11.00 -26.19
CA SER A 131 -19.36 11.30 -26.33
C SER A 131 -20.19 10.75 -25.17
N TYR A 132 -19.82 9.60 -24.61
CA TYR A 132 -20.45 9.00 -23.43
C TYR A 132 -20.13 9.74 -22.13
N ILE A 133 -18.90 10.23 -21.96
CA ILE A 133 -18.48 11.00 -20.78
C ILE A 133 -19.29 12.29 -20.63
N LYS A 134 -19.62 12.97 -21.74
CA LYS A 134 -20.46 14.18 -21.72
C LYS A 134 -21.89 13.95 -21.20
N LYS A 135 -22.36 12.69 -21.16
CA LYS A 135 -23.71 12.34 -20.69
C LYS A 135 -23.77 12.01 -19.19
N ARG A 136 -22.64 11.75 -18.51
CA ARG A 136 -22.62 11.46 -17.07
C ARG A 136 -22.35 12.74 -16.28
N LYS A 137 -23.39 13.26 -15.61
CA LYS A 137 -23.23 14.24 -14.53
C LYS A 137 -22.42 13.61 -13.39
N HIS A 138 -21.21 14.14 -13.22
CA HIS A 138 -20.38 14.23 -12.02
C HIS A 138 -20.82 13.37 -10.81
N LEU A 139 -20.28 12.15 -10.71
CA LEU A 139 -20.07 11.49 -9.42
C LEU A 139 -18.58 11.64 -9.07
N SER A 140 -18.34 12.27 -7.93
CA SER A 140 -17.04 12.61 -7.38
C SER A 140 -16.22 11.35 -7.09
N LEU A 141 -15.41 10.93 -8.05
CA LEU A 141 -14.25 10.10 -7.84
C LEU A 141 -13.09 10.75 -8.61
N ILE A 142 -11.94 10.80 -7.96
CA ILE A 142 -10.73 11.49 -8.39
C ILE A 142 -10.32 10.95 -9.77
N ASN A 143 -10.62 11.72 -10.81
CA ASN A 143 -10.11 11.49 -12.15
C ASN A 143 -8.93 12.43 -12.34
N ILE A 144 -7.74 11.86 -12.58
CA ILE A 144 -6.61 12.61 -13.11
C ILE A 144 -6.96 12.91 -14.57
N PHE A 145 -7.32 14.16 -14.84
CA PHE A 145 -7.50 14.67 -16.19
C PHE A 145 -6.14 15.05 -16.78
N VAL A 146 -5.83 14.58 -17.99
CA VAL A 146 -5.00 15.34 -18.93
C VAL A 146 -5.93 15.82 -20.04
N SER A 147 -6.37 17.07 -19.93
CA SER A 147 -7.23 17.74 -20.91
C SER A 147 -6.41 18.64 -21.85
N ARG A 148 -6.94 18.83 -23.06
CA ARG A 148 -6.43 19.45 -24.29
C ARG A 148 -5.87 20.88 -24.23
N ASN A 149 -5.68 21.49 -23.06
CA ASN A 149 -5.00 22.79 -22.96
C ASN A 149 -3.59 22.60 -22.41
N CYS A 150 -2.67 22.31 -23.33
CA CYS A 150 -1.24 22.28 -23.09
C CYS A 150 -0.77 23.63 -22.53
N TYR A 151 -0.46 23.70 -21.24
CA TYR A 151 0.69 24.54 -20.86
C TYR A 151 1.90 23.81 -21.43
N PHE A 152 2.41 24.28 -22.56
CA PHE A 152 3.67 23.77 -23.11
C PHE A 152 4.71 23.80 -22.00
N VAL A 153 5.12 22.61 -21.57
CA VAL A 153 6.25 22.45 -20.68
C VAL A 153 7.48 22.74 -21.54
N THR A 154 7.88 24.01 -21.55
CA THR A 154 9.06 24.44 -22.29
C THR A 154 10.31 23.85 -21.65
N THR A 155 11.36 23.64 -22.45
CA THR A 155 12.67 23.16 -21.99
C THR A 155 13.21 24.00 -20.84
N LYS A 156 12.86 25.29 -20.80
CA LYS A 156 13.18 26.21 -19.69
C LYS A 156 12.51 25.80 -18.36
N LYS A 157 11.24 25.36 -18.37
CA LYS A 157 10.53 24.87 -17.17
C LYS A 157 11.12 23.53 -16.68
N ILE A 158 11.48 22.63 -17.60
CA ILE A 158 12.13 21.35 -17.26
C ILE A 158 13.51 21.59 -16.64
N ASN A 159 14.31 22.48 -17.24
CA ASN A 159 15.62 22.81 -16.71
C ASN A 159 15.53 23.55 -15.36
N ASN A 160 14.50 24.38 -15.15
CA ASN A 160 14.27 25.01 -13.86
C ASN A 160 13.86 23.99 -12.78
N PHE A 161 13.02 23.01 -13.12
CA PHE A 161 12.67 21.91 -12.22
C PHE A 161 13.90 21.06 -11.84
N LYS A 162 14.73 20.68 -12.83
CA LYS A 162 15.99 19.97 -12.58
C LYS A 162 16.97 20.77 -11.72
N LYS A 163 16.99 22.10 -11.86
CA LYS A 163 17.81 22.99 -11.04
C LYS A 163 17.31 23.06 -9.59
N ILE A 164 16.00 23.13 -9.38
CA ILE A 164 15.38 23.18 -8.06
C ILE A 164 15.49 21.82 -7.35
N SER A 165 15.27 20.71 -8.06
CA SER A 165 15.43 19.36 -7.49
C SER A 165 16.89 19.06 -7.13
N GLY A 166 17.85 19.53 -7.95
CA GLY A 166 19.28 19.46 -7.64
C GLY A 166 19.72 20.35 -6.46
N GLN A 167 19.00 21.45 -6.18
CA GLN A 167 19.24 22.28 -4.99
C GLN A 167 18.67 21.65 -3.71
N LEU A 168 17.51 21.01 -3.81
CA LEU A 168 16.92 20.24 -2.71
C LEU A 168 17.79 19.04 -2.31
N GLY A 169 18.34 18.31 -3.28
CA GLY A 169 19.29 17.23 -3.01
C GLY A 169 20.63 17.68 -2.39
N ARG A 170 20.96 18.99 -2.43
CA ARG A 170 22.14 19.57 -1.77
C ARG A 170 21.86 20.13 -0.37
N LEU A 171 20.59 20.29 0.02
CA LEU A 171 20.23 20.70 1.37
C LEU A 171 20.31 19.52 2.36
N ASP A 172 20.08 18.30 1.87
CA ASP A 172 20.19 17.06 2.66
C ASP A 172 21.64 16.61 2.92
N SER A 173 22.64 17.25 2.32
CA SER A 173 24.07 16.94 2.53
C SER A 173 24.76 17.84 3.55
N LYS A 174 24.04 18.72 4.26
CA LYS A 174 24.62 19.41 5.41
C LYS A 174 24.68 18.44 6.60
N PRO A 175 25.88 18.13 7.14
CA PRO A 175 25.97 17.32 8.35
C PRO A 175 25.29 18.07 9.49
N VAL A 176 24.35 17.40 10.14
CA VAL A 176 23.78 17.84 11.42
C VAL A 176 24.94 17.86 12.42
N ARG A 177 25.24 19.03 12.99
CA ARG A 177 26.16 19.15 14.13
C ARG A 177 25.62 18.27 15.25
N SER A 178 26.34 17.21 15.58
CA SER A 178 26.12 16.42 16.77
C SER A 178 26.63 17.21 17.98
N ASP A 179 25.79 18.12 18.48
CA ASP A 179 26.00 18.62 19.85
C ASP A 179 25.61 17.48 20.79
N GLY A 180 26.64 16.96 21.47
CA GLY A 180 26.55 15.77 22.29
C GLY A 180 25.59 15.93 23.46
N PHE A 181 24.81 14.90 23.70
CA PHE A 181 24.24 14.62 25.01
C PHE A 181 24.89 13.34 25.54
N ALA A 182 25.85 13.55 26.45
CA ALA A 182 26.15 12.57 27.48
C ALA A 182 24.92 12.44 28.39
N VAL A 183 24.50 11.22 28.66
CA VAL A 183 24.36 10.55 29.98
C VAL A 183 24.06 9.08 29.68
#